data_AF-A0A1F7IBZ7-F1
#
_entry.id   AF-A0A1F7IBZ7-F1
#
_cell.length_a   1.000
_cell.length_b   1.000
_cell.length_c   1.000
_cell.angle_alpha   90.00
_cell.angle_beta   90.00
_cell.angle_gamma   90.00
#
_symmetry.space_group_name_H-M   'P 1'
#
loop_
_entity.id
_entity.type
_entity.pdbx_description
1 polymer ?
#
loop_
_entity_poly.entity_id
_entity_poly.type
_entity_poly.pdbx_seq_one_letter_code
_entity_poly.pdbx_strand_id
1 'polypeptide(L)' 'MKIYHNLTNRQVQGIAEIFSNLGLLFFGSIIVPIFSDVEKLNLVLTVVGFLLTLFCWFVSIKLFRKVKDN' A
#
# COMPACT_ATOMS: atom_id res chain seq x y z
N MET A 1 11.46 -26.74 -17.48
CA MET A 1 11.16 -26.16 -16.15
C MET A 1 10.85 -24.67 -16.33
N LYS A 2 9.60 -24.35 -16.72
CA LYS A 2 9.12 -22.95 -16.84
C LYS A 2 8.52 -22.55 -15.49
N ILE A 3 9.38 -22.10 -14.59
CA ILE A 3 8.95 -21.35 -13.41
C ILE A 3 8.60 -19.94 -13.94
N TYR A 4 7.57 -19.30 -13.41
CA TYR A 4 7.02 -18.00 -13.85
C TYR A 4 6.02 -18.06 -15.04
N HIS A 5 4.86 -18.66 -14.82
CA HIS A 5 3.64 -18.19 -15.50
C HIS A 5 2.43 -18.51 -14.62
N ASN A 6 1.64 -17.47 -14.35
CA ASN A 6 0.31 -17.51 -13.73
C ASN A 6 0.29 -17.66 -12.20
N LEU A 7 0.57 -16.55 -11.52
CA LEU A 7 -0.11 -16.30 -10.25
C LEU A 7 -1.61 -16.41 -10.50
N THR A 8 -2.30 -17.24 -9.71
CA THR A 8 -3.76 -17.36 -9.79
C THR A 8 -4.43 -16.05 -9.40
N ASN A 9 -5.64 -15.78 -9.91
CA ASN A 9 -6.40 -14.58 -9.55
C ASN A 9 -6.52 -14.40 -8.03
N ARG A 10 -6.65 -15.49 -7.26
CA ARG A 10 -6.64 -15.47 -5.79
C ARG A 10 -5.32 -15.00 -5.19
N GLN A 11 -4.18 -15.41 -5.74
CA GLN A 11 -2.86 -14.97 -5.26
C GLN A 11 -2.62 -13.49 -5.57
N VAL A 12 -3.01 -13.03 -6.76
CA VAL A 12 -2.89 -11.62 -7.14
C VAL A 12 -3.80 -10.75 -6.26
N GLN A 13 -5.01 -11.23 -5.96
CA GLN A 13 -5.91 -10.56 -5.03
C GLN A 13 -5.31 -10.48 -3.62
N GLY A 14 -4.74 -11.58 -3.09
CA GLY A 14 -4.07 -11.57 -1.80
C GLY A 14 -2.90 -10.58 -1.74
N ILE A 15 -2.11 -10.48 -2.80
CA ILE A 15 -1.03 -9.49 -2.90
C ILE A 15 -1.63 -8.07 -2.91
N ALA A 16 -2.70 -7.82 -3.66
CA ALA A 16 -3.36 -6.53 -3.72
C ALA A 16 -3.91 -6.09 -2.35
N GLU A 17 -4.48 -7.01 -1.59
CA GLU A 17 -4.95 -6.78 -0.22
C GLU A 17 -3.80 -6.47 0.75
N ILE A 18 -2.67 -7.19 0.64
CA ILE A 18 -1.46 -6.88 1.42
C ILE A 18 -0.97 -5.46 1.15
N PHE A 19 -0.88 -5.06 -0.13
CA PHE A 19 -0.50 -3.69 -0.48
C PHE A 19 -1.52 -2.66 0.00
N SER A 20 -2.81 -2.97 -0.02
CA SER A 20 -3.86 -2.09 0.52
C SER A 20 -3.70 -1.86 2.02
N ASN A 21 -3.48 -2.95 2.78
CA ASN A 21 -3.29 -2.91 4.23
C ASN A 21 -1.99 -2.21 4.62
N LEU A 22 -0.91 -2.41 3.87
CA LEU A 22 0.34 -1.65 4.03
C LEU A 22 0.11 -0.15 3.82
N GLY A 23 -0.64 0.24 2.79
CA GLY A 23 -1.00 1.63 2.56
C GLY A 23 -1.75 2.24 3.74
N LEU A 24 -2.71 1.51 4.33
CA LEU A 24 -3.45 1.92 5.53
C LEU A 24 -2.54 2.06 6.76
N LEU A 25 -1.60 1.13 6.97
CA LEU A 25 -0.65 1.20 8.07
C LEU A 25 0.25 2.44 7.98
N PHE A 26 0.83 2.70 6.80
CA PHE A 26 1.62 3.91 6.58
C PHE A 26 0.79 5.17 6.77
N PHE A 27 -0.45 5.17 6.27
CA PHE A 27 -1.34 6.32 6.42
C PHE A 27 -1.68 6.61 7.88
N GLY A 28 -2.06 5.58 8.64
CA GLY A 28 -2.33 5.69 10.07
C GLY A 28 -1.11 6.18 10.85
N SER A 29 0.09 5.71 10.51
CA SER A 29 1.33 6.15 11.15
C SER A 29 1.65 7.64 10.93
N ILE A 30 1.12 8.24 9.86
CA ILE A 30 1.29 9.67 9.54
C ILE A 30 0.18 10.49 10.17
N ILE A 31 -1.06 9.99 10.12
CA ILE A 31 -2.23 10.70 10.62
C ILE A 31 -2.22 10.79 12.14
N VAL A 32 -1.94 9.69 12.85
CA VAL A 32 -2.03 9.65 14.31
C VAL A 32 -1.19 10.76 14.96
N PRO A 33 0.10 10.95 14.61
CA PRO A 33 0.94 12.02 15.15
C PRO A 33 0.53 13.45 14.78
N ILE A 34 -0.35 13.65 13.79
CA ILE A 34 -0.88 14.98 13.45
C ILE A 34 -1.96 15.40 14.44
N PHE A 35 -2.70 14.42 15.00
CA PHE A 35 -3.80 14.65 15.93
C PHE A 35 -3.43 14.43 17.40
N SER A 36 -2.34 13.72 17.68
CA SER A 36 -1.71 13.79 19.00
C SER A 36 -0.75 14.97 19.04
N ASP A 37 -0.68 15.71 20.14
CA ASP A 37 0.19 16.88 20.35
C ASP A 37 1.69 16.51 20.39
N VAL A 38 2.18 15.78 19.38
CA VAL A 38 3.56 15.35 19.23
C VAL A 38 4.34 16.51 18.64
N GLU A 39 4.99 17.29 19.50
CA GLU A 39 5.78 18.50 19.14
C GLU A 39 6.87 18.30 18.07
N LYS A 40 7.16 17.06 17.64
CA LYS A 40 8.28 16.72 16.74
C LYS A 40 7.84 15.90 15.54
N LEU A 41 6.86 16.38 14.79
CA LEU A 41 6.53 15.81 13.49
C LEU A 41 7.70 16.04 12.51
N ASN A 42 8.41 14.98 12.13
CA ASN A 42 9.46 15.09 11.12
C ASN A 42 8.82 15.17 9.72
N LEU A 43 8.82 16.38 9.16
CA LEU A 43 8.19 16.70 7.88
C LEU A 43 8.71 15.81 6.73
N VAL A 44 10.00 15.43 6.75
CA VAL A 44 10.57 14.50 5.76
C VAL A 44 9.94 13.12 5.89
N LEU A 45 9.79 12.61 7.12
CA LEU A 45 9.19 11.30 7.38
C LEU A 45 7.70 11.29 6.99
N THR A 46 6.98 12.38 7.26
CA THR A 46 5.58 12.58 6.84
C THR A 46 5.43 12.50 5.33
N VAL A 47 6.26 13.23 4.58
CA VAL A 47 6.21 13.25 3.10
C VAL A 47 6.58 11.88 2.53
N VAL A 48 7.65 11.25 3.03
CA VAL A 48 8.06 9.91 2.60
C VAL A 48 6.97 8.88 2.88
N GLY A 49 6.39 8.91 4.08
CA GLY A 49 5.27 8.04 4.44
C GLY A 49 4.07 8.25 3.51
N PHE A 50 3.73 9.50 3.19
CA PHE A 50 2.58 9.80 2.34
C PHE A 50 2.78 9.28 0.91
N LEU A 51 3.98 9.45 0.35
CA LEU A 51 4.33 8.88 -0.95
C LEU A 51 4.29 7.35 -0.95
N LEU A 52 4.74 6.70 0.13
CA LEU A 52 4.66 5.25 0.33
C LEU A 52 3.20 4.77 0.38
N THR A 53 2.33 5.46 1.11
CA THR A 53 0.89 5.19 1.14
C THR A 53 0.29 5.24 -0.27
N LEU A 54 0.54 6.31 -1.01
CA LEU A 54 0.04 6.46 -2.38
C LEU A 54 0.56 5.37 -3.30
N PHE A 55 1.84 5.02 -3.19
CA PHE A 55 2.44 3.95 -3.97
C PHE A 55 1.80 2.59 -3.67
N CYS A 56 1.61 2.25 -2.39
CA CYS A 56 0.96 1.01 -1.97
C CYS A 56 -0.47 0.90 -2.51
N TRP A 57 -1.27 1.97 -2.41
CA TRP A 57 -2.62 1.97 -2.95
C TRP A 57 -2.65 1.94 -4.48
N PHE A 58 -1.74 2.64 -5.15
CA PHE A 58 -1.63 2.58 -6.60
C PHE A 58 -1.33 1.16 -7.10
N VAL A 59 -0.37 0.47 -6.46
CA VAL A 59 -0.05 -0.93 -6.77
C VAL A 59 -1.25 -1.83 -6.50
N SER A 60 -1.91 -1.67 -5.35
CA SER A 60 -3.12 -2.42 -5.00
C SER A 60 -4.22 -2.27 -6.06
N ILE A 61 -4.56 -1.03 -6.45
CA ILE A 61 -5.57 -0.75 -7.49
C ILE A 61 -5.18 -1.38 -8.84
N LYS A 62 -3.90 -1.28 -9.24
CA LYS A 62 -3.42 -1.86 -10.49
C LYS A 62 -3.55 -3.39 -10.48
N LEU A 63 -3.25 -4.04 -9.35
CA LEU A 63 -3.39 -5.48 -9.20
C LEU A 63 -4.86 -5.91 -9.20
N PHE A 64 -5.74 -5.19 -8.50
CA PHE A 64 -7.18 -5.45 -8.53
C PHE A 64 -7.79 -5.32 -9.93
N ARG A 65 -7.41 -4.28 -10.69
CA ARG A 65 -7.84 -4.13 -12.09
C ARG A 65 -7.40 -5.32 -12.94
N LYS A 66 -6.15 -5.77 -12.78
CA LYS A 66 -5.64 -6.94 -13.49
C LYS A 66 -6.41 -8.23 -13.16
N VAL A 67 -6.86 -8.41 -11.92
CA VAL A 67 -7.69 -9.56 -11.54
C VAL A 67 -9.10 -9.45 -12.13
N LYS A 68 -9.66 -8.25 -12.20
CA LYS A 68 -11.01 -8.04 -12.77
C LYS A 68 -11.06 -8.25 -14.29
N ASP A 69 -9.98 -7.90 -14.99
CA ASP A 69 -9.91 -7.99 -16.46
C ASP A 69 -9.55 -9.41 -16.97
N ASN A 70 -9.23 -10.37 -16.08
CA ASN A 70 -8.91 -11.78 -16.41
C ASN A 70 -9.95 -12.77 -15.85
#